data_AF-W2MBS4-F1
#
_entry.id   AF-W2MBS4-F1
#
_cell.length_a   1.000
_cell.length_b   1.000
_cell.length_c   1.000
_cell.angle_alpha   90.00
_cell.angle_beta   90.00
_cell.angle_gamma   90.00
#
_symmetry.space_group_name_H-M   'P 1'
#
loop_
_entity.id
_entity.type
_entity.pdbx_description
1 polymer ?
#
loop_
_entity_poly.entity_id
_entity_poly.type
_entity_poly.pdbx_seq_one_letter_code
_entity_poly.pdbx_strand_id
1 'polypeptide(L)'
;MQPTPKLKSFLSKYLTGGLDCGPEWSGEDKECFTSLKAAGILTGSENSNIEFTCRLAERYYTKEIFPNRGVENPSSLHGLIRKVIGSMSMSFIERTITPTYEFPLTTNSFLAQVMTGIALWTLPSCPICPDVSPTFPHATHRIGDEFDFYVGAGLCWGIDVRLNGEETDIVEARLSTTEMNTSTLPVTDFVVVDIRGTKTGGLENIPRTPNRVTVVFKLTDFSRCRCVFGESEGSELIHLQW
;
A
#
# COMPACT_ATOMS: atom_id res chain seq x y z
N MET A 1 15.92 -5.84 -19.79
CA MET A 1 17.19 -5.18 -19.45
C MET A 1 17.24 -5.05 -17.95
N GLN A 2 18.30 -5.50 -17.28
CA GLN A 2 18.37 -5.38 -15.82
C GLN A 2 18.97 -4.02 -15.43
N PRO A 3 18.32 -3.23 -14.56
CA PRO A 3 18.89 -1.97 -14.10
C PRO A 3 20.16 -2.21 -13.28
N THR A 4 21.11 -1.28 -13.40
CA THR A 4 22.34 -1.29 -12.61
C THR A 4 22.00 -1.25 -11.10
N PRO A 5 22.89 -1.75 -10.22
CA PRO A 5 22.70 -1.64 -8.77
C PRO A 5 22.47 -0.19 -8.29
N LYS A 6 23.10 0.79 -8.96
CA LYS A 6 22.99 2.21 -8.65
C LYS A 6 21.60 2.75 -9.00
N LEU A 7 21.07 2.38 -10.17
CA LEU A 7 19.71 2.74 -10.60
C LEU A 7 18.64 2.06 -9.75
N LYS A 8 18.81 0.78 -9.39
CA LYS A 8 17.93 0.08 -8.46
C LYS A 8 17.87 0.77 -7.09
N SER A 9 19.04 1.13 -6.55
CA SER A 9 19.15 1.84 -5.27
C SER A 9 18.48 3.22 -5.32
N PHE A 10 18.69 3.97 -6.41
CA PHE A 10 18.05 5.28 -6.60
C PHE A 10 16.52 5.16 -6.72
N LEU A 11 16.01 4.25 -7.53
CA LEU A 11 14.56 4.06 -7.70
C LEU A 11 13.91 3.47 -6.45
N SER A 12 14.60 2.61 -5.72
CA SER A 12 14.15 2.15 -4.39
C SER A 12 14.04 3.33 -3.43
N LYS A 13 15.05 4.21 -3.37
CA LYS A 13 15.00 5.43 -2.53
C LYS A 13 13.90 6.40 -2.96
N TYR A 14 13.69 6.55 -4.28
CA TYR A 14 12.60 7.34 -4.85
C TYR A 14 11.24 6.81 -4.39
N LEU A 15 11.01 5.49 -4.53
CA LEU A 15 9.78 4.82 -4.10
C LEU A 15 9.56 4.90 -2.58
N THR A 16 10.64 5.00 -1.79
CA THR A 16 10.56 5.15 -0.33
C THR A 16 10.64 6.62 0.15
N GLY A 17 10.62 7.61 -0.76
CA GLY A 17 10.54 9.04 -0.43
C GLY A 17 11.87 9.76 -0.14
N GLY A 18 13.01 9.09 -0.27
CA GLY A 18 14.34 9.66 -0.07
C GLY A 18 14.87 10.36 -1.32
N LEU A 19 14.68 11.67 -1.45
CA LEU A 19 15.32 12.46 -2.51
C LEU A 19 15.81 13.78 -1.92
N ASP A 20 17.12 13.89 -1.72
CA ASP A 20 17.78 15.18 -1.46
C ASP A 20 18.59 15.67 -2.66
N CYS A 21 18.99 14.81 -3.60
CA CYS A 21 19.72 15.23 -4.80
C CYS A 21 19.54 14.20 -5.92
N GLY A 22 19.34 14.64 -7.17
CA GLY A 22 19.49 13.76 -8.33
C GLY A 22 20.92 13.20 -8.36
N PRO A 23 21.13 11.89 -8.52
CA PRO A 23 22.47 11.31 -8.50
C PRO A 23 23.25 11.78 -9.73
N GLU A 24 24.58 11.84 -9.63
CA GLU A 24 25.42 11.83 -10.83
C GLU A 24 25.27 10.47 -11.52
N TRP A 25 24.49 10.47 -12.61
CA TRP A 25 24.18 9.31 -13.43
C TRP A 25 25.41 8.86 -14.21
N SER A 26 25.76 7.57 -14.14
CA SER A 26 26.77 7.00 -15.04
C SER A 26 26.20 6.85 -16.46
N GLY A 27 27.06 6.63 -17.46
CA GLY A 27 26.62 6.41 -18.84
C GLY A 27 25.63 5.24 -18.97
N GLU A 28 25.88 4.14 -18.26
CA GLU A 28 24.98 2.99 -18.21
C GLU A 28 23.63 3.30 -17.56
N ASP A 29 23.61 4.15 -16.51
CA ASP A 29 22.36 4.56 -15.87
C ASP A 29 21.51 5.40 -16.82
N LYS A 30 22.14 6.26 -17.64
CA LYS A 30 21.47 7.09 -18.64
C LYS A 30 20.90 6.26 -19.79
N GLU A 31 21.64 5.26 -20.28
CA GLU A 31 21.15 4.33 -21.30
C GLU A 31 19.97 3.50 -20.78
N CYS A 32 20.04 3.04 -19.53
CA CYS A 32 18.95 2.33 -18.90
C CYS A 32 17.72 3.24 -18.71
N PHE A 33 17.90 4.46 -18.20
CA PHE A 33 16.82 5.44 -18.07
C PHE A 33 16.15 5.75 -19.42
N THR A 34 16.95 5.98 -20.47
CA THR A 34 16.45 6.20 -21.83
C THR A 34 15.66 5.01 -22.34
N SER A 35 16.12 3.78 -22.07
CA SER A 35 15.42 2.55 -22.44
C SER A 35 14.08 2.41 -21.71
N LEU A 36 14.01 2.78 -20.44
CA LEU A 36 12.76 2.75 -19.65
C LEU A 36 11.75 3.80 -20.11
N LYS A 37 12.22 4.98 -20.51
CA LYS A 37 11.37 5.99 -21.17
C LYS A 37 10.86 5.49 -22.51
N ALA A 38 11.72 4.90 -23.34
CA ALA A 38 11.32 4.33 -24.63
C ALA A 38 10.31 3.18 -24.48
N ALA A 39 10.42 2.41 -23.40
CA ALA A 39 9.46 1.36 -23.03
C ALA A 39 8.17 1.91 -22.39
N GLY A 40 8.04 3.23 -22.22
CA GLY A 40 6.87 3.86 -21.61
C GLY A 40 6.70 3.56 -20.12
N ILE A 41 7.78 3.25 -19.39
CA ILE A 41 7.75 2.93 -17.95
C ILE A 41 7.97 4.18 -17.11
N LEU A 42 8.93 5.01 -17.50
CA LEU A 42 9.29 6.25 -16.80
C LEU A 42 9.00 7.48 -17.65
N THR A 43 8.76 8.59 -16.97
CA THR A 43 8.63 9.95 -17.49
C THR A 43 9.57 10.88 -16.72
N GLY A 44 9.75 12.11 -17.22
CA GLY A 44 10.69 13.09 -16.69
C GLY A 44 12.00 13.17 -17.48
N SER A 45 12.92 14.00 -16.98
CA SER A 45 14.24 14.27 -17.54
C SER A 45 15.32 13.97 -16.50
N GLU A 46 16.57 13.84 -16.94
CA GLU A 46 17.73 13.63 -16.04
C GLU A 46 17.84 14.73 -14.95
N ASN A 47 17.25 15.90 -15.21
CA ASN A 47 17.32 17.09 -14.36
C ASN A 47 15.99 17.43 -13.67
N SER A 48 14.97 16.55 -13.77
CA SER A 48 13.66 16.77 -13.15
C SER A 48 13.29 15.60 -12.25
N ASN A 49 12.15 15.71 -11.56
CA ASN A 49 11.54 14.56 -10.91
C ASN A 49 11.29 13.48 -11.96
N ILE A 50 11.81 12.29 -11.70
CA ILE A 50 11.48 11.07 -12.44
C ILE A 50 10.12 10.63 -11.92
N GLU A 51 9.24 10.16 -12.79
CA GLU A 51 7.92 9.65 -12.41
C GLU A 51 7.62 8.37 -13.18
N PHE A 52 6.79 7.50 -12.63
CA PHE A 52 6.24 6.37 -13.39
C PHE A 52 5.11 6.86 -14.29
N THR A 53 5.03 6.34 -15.50
CA THR A 53 3.98 6.74 -16.47
C THR A 53 2.59 6.29 -16.03
N CYS A 54 2.50 5.21 -15.27
CA CYS A 54 1.27 4.69 -14.69
C CYS A 54 1.56 3.69 -13.56
N ARG A 55 0.53 3.32 -12.79
CA ARG A 55 0.61 2.31 -11.73
C ARG A 55 1.09 0.94 -12.22
N LEU A 56 0.78 0.57 -13.46
CA LEU A 56 1.22 -0.70 -14.04
C LEU A 56 2.73 -0.71 -14.30
N ALA A 57 3.27 0.42 -14.79
CA ALA A 57 4.70 0.62 -14.99
C ALA A 57 5.45 0.58 -13.66
N GLU A 58 4.93 1.28 -12.65
CA GLU A 58 5.44 1.22 -11.27
C GLU A 58 5.43 -0.21 -10.75
N ARG A 59 4.33 -0.95 -10.88
CA ARG A 59 4.22 -2.35 -10.43
C ARG A 59 5.19 -3.28 -11.14
N TYR A 60 5.30 -3.17 -12.45
CA TYR A 60 6.22 -3.95 -13.27
C TYR A 60 7.66 -3.74 -12.80
N TYR A 61 8.03 -2.49 -12.54
CA TYR A 61 9.38 -2.13 -12.17
C TYR A 61 9.70 -2.41 -10.68
N THR A 62 8.74 -2.24 -9.79
CA THR A 62 8.78 -2.66 -8.38
C THR A 62 9.08 -4.16 -8.25
N LYS A 63 8.49 -5.00 -9.09
CA LYS A 63 8.79 -6.44 -9.11
C LYS A 63 10.27 -6.74 -9.43
N GLU A 64 10.92 -5.91 -10.24
CA GLU A 64 12.33 -6.04 -10.64
C GLU A 64 13.32 -5.33 -9.67
N ILE A 65 12.86 -4.30 -8.93
CA ILE A 65 13.66 -3.49 -7.99
C ILE A 65 13.70 -4.08 -6.58
N PHE A 66 12.64 -4.75 -6.13
CA PHE A 66 12.59 -5.39 -4.81
C PHE A 66 12.88 -6.89 -4.92
N PRO A 67 14.16 -7.33 -5.00
CA PRO A 67 14.51 -8.75 -4.92
C PRO A 67 14.22 -9.34 -3.54
N ASN A 68 14.01 -8.49 -2.53
CA ASN A 68 13.79 -8.85 -1.12
C ASN A 68 12.30 -9.01 -0.78
N ARG A 69 11.54 -9.65 -1.67
CA ARG A 69 10.18 -10.08 -1.31
C ARG A 69 10.23 -11.09 -0.18
N GLY A 70 9.10 -11.25 0.50
CA GLY A 70 8.94 -12.24 1.56
C GLY A 70 9.37 -13.62 1.06
N VAL A 71 10.13 -14.34 1.89
CA VAL A 71 10.50 -15.74 1.64
C VAL A 71 9.35 -16.71 1.90
N GLU A 72 8.32 -16.22 2.59
CA GLU A 72 7.08 -16.92 2.90
C GLU A 72 5.91 -15.93 2.86
N ASN A 73 4.72 -16.45 2.62
CA ASN A 73 3.50 -15.67 2.78
C ASN A 73 3.18 -15.50 4.27
N PRO A 74 2.54 -14.38 4.65
CA PRO A 74 2.04 -14.17 6.01
C PRO A 74 1.00 -15.23 6.39
N SER A 75 0.97 -15.62 7.66
CA SER A 75 0.02 -16.61 8.19
C SER A 75 -1.39 -16.08 8.42
N SER A 76 -1.56 -14.76 8.49
CA SER A 76 -2.86 -14.08 8.65
C SER A 76 -2.86 -12.69 8.02
N LEU A 77 -4.06 -12.19 7.69
CA LEU A 77 -4.24 -10.86 7.10
C LEU A 77 -3.85 -9.75 8.08
N HIS A 78 -4.23 -9.84 9.35
CA HIS A 78 -3.74 -8.91 10.38
C HIS A 78 -2.21 -8.96 10.54
N GLY A 79 -1.61 -10.15 10.43
CA GLY A 79 -0.16 -10.33 10.41
C GLY A 79 0.51 -9.60 9.25
N LEU A 80 -0.09 -9.66 8.06
CA LEU A 80 0.34 -8.89 6.89
C LEU A 80 0.24 -7.40 7.14
N ILE A 81 -0.95 -6.90 7.53
CA ILE A 81 -1.17 -5.46 7.73
C ILE A 81 -0.20 -4.89 8.76
N ARG A 82 0.06 -5.59 9.85
CA ARG A 82 1.06 -5.19 10.86
C ARG A 82 2.44 -4.95 10.25
N LYS A 83 2.91 -5.88 9.41
CA LYS A 83 4.19 -5.75 8.70
C LYS A 83 4.16 -4.62 7.67
N VAL A 84 3.04 -4.48 6.94
CA VAL A 84 2.82 -3.39 5.96
C VAL A 84 2.95 -2.02 6.63
N ILE A 85 2.23 -1.79 7.73
CA ILE A 85 2.28 -0.54 8.49
C ILE A 85 3.69 -0.26 9.02
N GLY A 86 4.36 -1.28 9.58
CA GLY A 86 5.73 -1.13 10.07
C GLY A 86 6.76 -0.84 8.97
N SER A 87 6.47 -1.18 7.71
CA SER A 87 7.32 -0.87 6.55
C SER A 87 7.01 0.45 5.87
N MET A 88 6.00 1.19 6.31
CA MET A 88 5.70 2.51 5.74
C MET A 88 6.83 3.49 6.03
N SER A 89 7.13 4.35 5.06
CA SER A 89 8.14 5.39 5.19
C SER A 89 7.58 6.60 5.96
N MET A 90 8.19 6.89 7.11
CA MET A 90 7.87 8.09 7.90
C MET A 90 8.09 9.36 7.08
N SER A 91 9.24 9.44 6.38
CA SER A 91 9.61 10.61 5.59
C SER A 91 8.66 10.84 4.42
N PHE A 92 8.14 9.77 3.81
CA PHE A 92 7.11 9.87 2.78
C PHE A 92 5.82 10.49 3.34
N ILE A 93 5.34 9.99 4.47
CA ILE A 93 4.09 10.49 5.10
C ILE A 93 4.24 11.96 5.51
N GLU A 94 5.36 12.34 6.14
CA GLU A 94 5.66 13.71 6.54
C GLU A 94 5.61 14.69 5.35
N ARG A 95 6.19 14.31 4.21
CA ARG A 95 6.19 15.12 2.98
C ARG A 95 4.78 15.31 2.40
N THR A 96 3.88 14.35 2.58
CA THR A 96 2.50 14.43 2.06
C THR A 96 1.56 15.26 2.93
N ILE A 97 1.94 15.55 4.19
CA ILE A 97 1.10 16.25 5.18
C ILE A 97 1.59 17.67 5.48
N THR A 98 2.90 17.93 5.30
CA THR A 98 3.48 19.26 5.49
C THR A 98 3.19 20.14 4.26
N PRO A 99 2.71 21.40 4.41
CA PRO A 99 2.67 22.23 5.62
C PRO A 99 1.29 22.35 6.28
N THR A 100 0.25 21.71 5.76
CA THR A 100 -1.12 21.94 6.23
C THR A 100 -1.38 21.28 7.59
N TYR A 101 -0.58 20.27 7.97
CA TYR A 101 -0.83 19.40 9.13
C TYR A 101 -2.24 18.79 9.10
N GLU A 102 -2.90 18.82 7.94
CA GLU A 102 -4.13 18.12 7.68
C GLU A 102 -3.72 16.68 7.34
N PHE A 103 -4.34 15.73 8.05
CA PHE A 103 -4.13 14.31 7.83
C PHE A 103 -4.33 13.97 6.34
N PRO A 104 -3.54 13.05 5.76
CA PRO A 104 -3.02 13.12 4.38
C PRO A 104 -3.96 13.75 3.37
N LEU A 105 -3.41 14.56 2.47
CA LEU A 105 -4.18 15.22 1.42
C LEU A 105 -5.07 14.26 0.60
N THR A 106 -4.66 13.00 0.39
CA THR A 106 -5.46 12.00 -0.34
C THR A 106 -5.19 10.55 0.11
N THR A 107 -6.19 9.69 0.02
CA THR A 107 -6.09 8.22 0.23
C THR A 107 -5.02 7.57 -0.67
N ASN A 108 -4.77 8.14 -1.85
CA ASN A 108 -3.81 7.63 -2.83
C ASN A 108 -2.38 7.50 -2.29
N SER A 109 -1.93 8.42 -1.43
CA SER A 109 -0.60 8.37 -0.82
C SER A 109 -0.43 7.12 0.05
N PHE A 110 -1.48 6.74 0.78
CA PHE A 110 -1.47 5.54 1.60
C PHE A 110 -1.60 4.26 0.77
N LEU A 111 -2.38 4.28 -0.31
CA LEU A 111 -2.48 3.13 -1.23
C LEU A 111 -1.11 2.73 -1.79
N ALA A 112 -0.27 3.68 -2.19
CA ALA A 112 1.07 3.38 -2.69
C ALA A 112 1.98 2.70 -1.64
N GLN A 113 1.95 3.19 -0.40
CA GLN A 113 2.70 2.61 0.71
C GLN A 113 2.18 1.21 1.08
N VAL A 114 0.86 1.02 1.10
CA VAL A 114 0.21 -0.28 1.35
C VAL A 114 0.59 -1.29 0.27
N MET A 115 0.50 -0.92 -1.01
CA MET A 115 0.89 -1.78 -2.13
C MET A 115 2.37 -2.22 -2.02
N THR A 116 3.25 -1.29 -1.68
CA THR A 116 4.68 -1.56 -1.49
C THR A 116 4.92 -2.53 -0.33
N GLY A 117 4.26 -2.30 0.81
CA GLY A 117 4.34 -3.20 1.95
C GLY A 117 3.80 -4.60 1.65
N ILE A 118 2.67 -4.72 0.94
CA ILE A 118 2.12 -6.02 0.56
C ILE A 118 3.13 -6.74 -0.34
N ALA A 119 3.72 -6.04 -1.30
CA ALA A 119 4.75 -6.61 -2.18
C ALA A 119 5.99 -7.07 -1.42
N LEU A 120 6.42 -6.32 -0.41
CA LEU A 120 7.57 -6.64 0.45
C LEU A 120 7.33 -7.91 1.28
N TRP A 121 6.11 -8.09 1.79
CA TRP A 121 5.81 -9.13 2.77
C TRP A 121 5.06 -10.36 2.22
N THR A 122 4.94 -10.46 0.89
CA THR A 122 4.37 -11.64 0.22
C THR A 122 5.38 -12.27 -0.74
N LEU A 123 5.17 -13.54 -1.07
CA LEU A 123 6.00 -14.25 -2.04
C LEU A 123 6.00 -13.56 -3.42
N PRO A 124 7.07 -13.67 -4.22
CA PRO A 124 7.09 -13.18 -5.61
C PRO A 124 6.01 -13.78 -6.51
N SER A 125 5.54 -14.98 -6.19
CA SER A 125 4.45 -15.66 -6.89
C SER A 125 3.06 -15.16 -6.47
N CYS A 126 2.96 -14.36 -5.40
CA CYS A 126 1.71 -13.80 -4.91
C CYS A 126 1.26 -12.64 -5.80
N PRO A 127 0.16 -12.78 -6.57
CA PRO A 127 -0.39 -11.67 -7.33
C PRO A 127 -1.05 -10.67 -6.38
N ILE A 128 -0.78 -9.38 -6.59
CA ILE A 128 -1.38 -8.27 -5.84
C ILE A 128 -2.10 -7.40 -6.86
N CYS A 129 -3.41 -7.51 -6.97
CA CYS A 129 -4.17 -6.78 -7.96
C CYS A 129 -4.78 -5.54 -7.31
N PRO A 130 -4.43 -4.31 -7.76
CA PRO A 130 -5.07 -3.09 -7.28
C PRO A 130 -6.40 -2.85 -7.99
N ASP A 131 -7.28 -2.08 -7.34
CA ASP A 131 -8.54 -1.56 -7.91
C ASP A 131 -9.39 -2.68 -8.53
N VAL A 132 -9.69 -3.72 -7.75
CA VAL A 132 -10.32 -4.95 -8.25
C VAL A 132 -11.76 -5.07 -7.79
N SER A 133 -12.69 -5.09 -8.74
CA SER A 133 -14.07 -5.47 -8.45
C SER A 133 -14.14 -6.93 -7.99
N PRO A 134 -14.77 -7.22 -6.83
CA PRO A 134 -15.06 -8.59 -6.42
C PRO A 134 -16.06 -9.28 -7.34
N THR A 135 -16.74 -8.54 -8.22
CA THR A 135 -17.78 -9.06 -9.11
C THR A 135 -17.29 -9.13 -10.56
N PHE A 136 -17.38 -10.31 -11.19
CA PHE A 136 -17.05 -10.42 -12.62
C PHE A 136 -18.13 -9.77 -13.52
N PRO A 137 -17.78 -9.30 -14.73
CA PRO A 137 -18.68 -8.52 -15.60
C PRO A 137 -20.03 -9.17 -15.97
N HIS A 138 -20.19 -10.48 -15.74
CA HIS A 138 -21.39 -11.25 -16.07
C HIS A 138 -22.17 -11.74 -14.85
N ALA A 139 -21.81 -11.30 -13.64
CA ALA A 139 -22.61 -11.61 -12.46
C ALA A 139 -23.96 -10.88 -12.54
N THR A 140 -25.04 -11.62 -12.31
CA THR A 140 -26.42 -11.07 -12.27
C THR A 140 -26.66 -10.14 -11.08
N HIS A 141 -25.78 -10.19 -10.08
CA HIS A 141 -25.77 -9.32 -8.91
C HIS A 141 -24.41 -8.64 -8.80
N ARG A 142 -24.38 -7.31 -8.99
CA ARG A 142 -23.23 -6.48 -8.59
C ARG A 142 -23.35 -6.23 -7.10
N ILE A 143 -22.62 -7.02 -6.31
CA ILE A 143 -22.52 -6.79 -4.87
C ILE A 143 -21.14 -6.16 -4.62
N GLY A 144 -21.16 -4.92 -4.15
CA GLY A 144 -19.99 -4.25 -3.57
C GLY A 144 -19.02 -3.66 -4.59
N ASP A 145 -18.60 -2.42 -4.31
CA ASP A 145 -17.53 -1.74 -5.00
C ASP A 145 -16.18 -2.46 -4.82
N GLU A 146 -15.20 -2.04 -5.59
CA GLU A 146 -13.87 -2.62 -5.76
C GLU A 146 -13.07 -2.66 -4.44
N PHE A 147 -12.32 -3.73 -4.21
CA PHE A 147 -11.23 -3.69 -3.23
C PHE A 147 -10.11 -2.82 -3.78
N ASP A 148 -9.50 -2.01 -2.92
CA ASP A 148 -8.27 -1.31 -3.28
C ASP A 148 -7.17 -2.32 -3.63
N PHE A 149 -7.10 -3.45 -2.91
CA PHE A 149 -6.19 -4.55 -3.24
C PHE A 149 -6.82 -5.93 -3.04
N TYR A 150 -6.55 -6.81 -3.99
CA TYR A 150 -6.72 -8.26 -3.86
C TYR A 150 -5.37 -8.96 -3.82
N VAL A 151 -5.12 -9.76 -2.78
CA VAL A 151 -3.89 -10.53 -2.57
C VAL A 151 -4.18 -12.01 -2.85
N GLY A 152 -3.67 -12.54 -3.97
CA GLY A 152 -4.00 -13.88 -4.46
C GLY A 152 -3.01 -14.99 -4.07
N ALA A 153 -2.90 -16.03 -4.91
CA ALA A 153 -2.07 -17.23 -4.71
C ALA A 153 -2.36 -18.02 -3.41
N GLY A 154 -3.62 -18.41 -3.22
CA GLY A 154 -4.04 -19.26 -2.09
C GLY A 154 -4.33 -18.49 -0.80
N LEU A 155 -3.93 -17.22 -0.71
CA LEU A 155 -4.34 -16.32 0.37
C LEU A 155 -5.76 -15.79 0.15
N CYS A 156 -6.06 -15.29 -1.06
CA CYS A 156 -7.41 -14.85 -1.43
C CYS A 156 -7.96 -13.77 -0.50
N TRP A 157 -7.16 -12.73 -0.21
CA TRP A 157 -7.53 -11.66 0.73
C TRP A 157 -7.93 -10.37 0.04
N GLY A 158 -8.95 -9.72 0.57
CA GLY A 158 -9.36 -8.36 0.17
C GLY A 158 -8.87 -7.31 1.17
N ILE A 159 -8.35 -6.19 0.67
CA ILE A 159 -7.91 -5.06 1.50
C ILE A 159 -8.56 -3.79 0.92
N ASP A 160 -9.22 -3.05 1.79
CA ASP A 160 -9.82 -1.73 1.51
C ASP A 160 -9.20 -0.70 2.46
N VAL A 161 -8.78 0.45 1.96
CA VAL A 161 -8.06 1.49 2.71
C VAL A 161 -8.90 2.77 2.77
N ARG A 162 -9.24 3.19 3.99
CA ARG A 162 -10.09 4.35 4.24
C ARG A 162 -9.38 5.37 5.12
N LEU A 163 -9.83 6.62 5.03
CA LEU A 163 -9.36 7.71 5.88
C LEU A 163 -10.45 8.11 6.88
N ASN A 164 -10.06 8.33 8.14
CA ASN A 164 -10.91 8.91 9.17
C ASN A 164 -12.27 8.23 9.39
N GLY A 165 -12.33 6.90 9.21
CA GLY A 165 -13.55 6.12 9.36
C GLY A 165 -14.59 6.34 8.28
N GLU A 166 -14.25 6.99 7.16
CA GLU A 166 -15.16 7.19 6.04
C GLU A 166 -15.67 5.85 5.51
N GLU A 167 -17.00 5.72 5.47
CA GLU A 167 -17.75 4.59 4.89
C GLU A 167 -17.37 3.20 5.42
N THR A 168 -16.60 3.11 6.51
CA THR A 168 -16.01 1.84 6.97
C THR A 168 -17.08 0.83 7.39
N ASP A 169 -18.12 1.29 8.09
CA ASP A 169 -19.25 0.44 8.50
C ASP A 169 -20.05 -0.09 7.28
N ILE A 170 -20.17 0.73 6.23
CA ILE A 170 -20.86 0.36 4.98
C ILE A 170 -20.03 -0.67 4.24
N VAL A 171 -18.71 -0.47 4.12
CA VAL A 171 -17.78 -1.42 3.52
C VAL A 171 -17.86 -2.76 4.25
N GLU A 172 -17.74 -2.78 5.57
CA GLU A 172 -17.78 -4.02 6.36
C GLU A 172 -19.10 -4.76 6.25
N ALA A 173 -20.24 -4.06 6.30
CA ALA A 173 -21.56 -4.65 6.09
C ALA A 173 -21.69 -5.28 4.70
N ARG A 174 -21.12 -4.66 3.67
CA ARG A 174 -21.11 -5.22 2.30
C ARG A 174 -20.20 -6.45 2.21
N LEU A 175 -18.99 -6.35 2.73
CA LEU A 175 -18.02 -7.44 2.63
C LEU A 175 -18.46 -8.67 3.42
N SER A 176 -19.12 -8.49 4.57
CA SER A 176 -19.71 -9.57 5.37
C SER A 176 -20.94 -10.24 4.73
N THR A 177 -21.60 -9.61 3.76
CA THR A 177 -22.77 -10.16 3.06
C THR A 177 -22.41 -10.87 1.74
N THR A 178 -21.11 -10.97 1.43
CA THR A 178 -20.62 -11.61 0.21
C THR A 178 -20.77 -13.13 0.31
N GLU A 179 -21.96 -13.65 0.00
CA GLU A 179 -22.12 -15.08 -0.28
C GLU A 179 -21.22 -15.43 -1.47
N MET A 180 -20.32 -16.41 -1.29
CA MET A 180 -19.46 -16.93 -2.36
C MET A 180 -20.31 -17.57 -3.45
N ASN A 181 -20.76 -16.78 -4.42
CA ASN A 181 -21.36 -17.28 -5.64
C ASN A 181 -20.26 -17.51 -6.68
N THR A 182 -20.47 -18.40 -7.65
CA THR A 182 -19.44 -18.77 -8.65
C THR A 182 -19.03 -17.63 -9.58
N SER A 183 -19.67 -16.46 -9.47
CA SER A 183 -19.42 -15.24 -10.25
C SER A 183 -18.69 -14.13 -9.49
N THR A 184 -18.14 -14.42 -8.31
CA THR A 184 -17.34 -13.47 -7.53
C THR A 184 -15.90 -13.93 -7.36
N LEU A 185 -14.98 -12.99 -7.11
CA LEU A 185 -13.63 -13.33 -6.66
C LEU A 185 -13.73 -14.15 -5.37
N PRO A 186 -12.99 -15.26 -5.25
CA PRO A 186 -12.95 -16.01 -4.01
C PRO A 186 -12.18 -15.19 -2.99
N VAL A 187 -12.89 -14.63 -2.00
CA VAL A 187 -12.29 -13.90 -0.89
C VAL A 187 -12.48 -14.73 0.37
N THR A 188 -11.40 -15.24 0.94
CA THR A 188 -11.44 -16.07 2.16
C THR A 188 -11.30 -15.25 3.43
N ASP A 189 -10.75 -14.03 3.34
CA ASP A 189 -10.65 -13.08 4.45
C ASP A 189 -10.56 -11.66 3.89
N PHE A 190 -10.97 -10.66 4.67
CA PHE A 190 -10.86 -9.26 4.27
C PHE A 190 -10.58 -8.34 5.45
N VAL A 191 -10.03 -7.17 5.15
CA VAL A 191 -9.80 -6.14 6.16
C VAL A 191 -10.05 -4.75 5.59
N VAL A 192 -10.66 -3.90 6.41
CA VAL A 192 -10.67 -2.46 6.17
C VAL A 192 -9.60 -1.81 7.03
N VAL A 193 -8.62 -1.17 6.38
CA VAL A 193 -7.55 -0.42 7.02
C VAL A 193 -8.01 1.03 7.12
N ASP A 194 -8.47 1.40 8.31
CA ASP A 194 -8.95 2.74 8.64
C ASP A 194 -7.79 3.57 9.20
N ILE A 195 -7.29 4.49 8.39
CA ILE A 195 -6.14 5.32 8.70
C ILE A 195 -6.64 6.64 9.25
N ARG A 196 -6.17 7.05 10.42
CA ARG A 196 -6.63 8.23 11.17
C ARG A 196 -5.47 9.09 11.69
N GLY A 197 -5.71 10.39 11.77
CA GLY A 197 -4.77 11.36 12.33
C GLY A 197 -5.39 12.11 13.48
N THR A 198 -4.73 12.10 14.64
CA THR A 198 -5.20 12.84 15.80
C THR A 198 -4.09 13.68 16.41
N LYS A 199 -4.45 14.73 17.16
CA LYS A 199 -3.48 15.59 17.86
C LYS A 199 -2.67 14.80 18.91
N THR A 200 -3.29 13.83 19.55
CA THR A 200 -2.71 13.06 20.66
C THR A 200 -2.12 11.72 20.24
N GLY A 201 -2.48 11.21 19.05
CA GLY A 201 -2.27 9.80 18.68
C GLY A 201 -3.12 8.84 19.53
N GLY A 202 -4.17 9.34 20.18
CA GLY A 202 -5.02 8.58 21.10
C GLY A 202 -6.00 7.65 20.39
N LEU A 203 -6.49 6.64 21.12
CA LEU A 203 -7.41 5.62 20.59
C LEU A 203 -8.88 5.87 21.00
N GLU A 204 -9.24 7.13 21.19
CA GLU A 204 -10.58 7.51 21.67
C GLU A 204 -11.63 7.27 20.57
N ASN A 205 -12.75 6.65 20.94
CA ASN A 205 -13.88 6.39 20.05
C ASN A 205 -13.53 5.62 18.76
N ILE A 206 -12.59 4.67 18.85
CA ILE A 206 -12.26 3.79 17.73
C ILE A 206 -13.18 2.58 17.76
N PRO A 207 -14.03 2.38 16.73
CA PRO A 207 -14.82 1.18 16.60
C PRO A 207 -13.91 -0.05 16.51
N ARG A 208 -14.33 -1.13 17.15
CA ARG A 208 -13.63 -2.41 17.13
C ARG A 208 -14.55 -3.44 16.51
N THR A 209 -14.23 -3.84 15.30
CA THR A 209 -14.93 -4.90 14.57
C THR A 209 -13.90 -5.90 14.06
N PRO A 210 -14.24 -7.19 13.90
CA PRO A 210 -13.26 -8.23 13.59
C PRO A 210 -12.37 -7.96 12.37
N ASN A 211 -12.94 -7.33 11.34
CA ASN A 211 -12.28 -7.12 10.04
C ASN A 211 -11.79 -5.67 9.85
N ARG A 212 -11.56 -4.95 10.94
CA ARG A 212 -11.03 -3.58 10.92
C ARG A 212 -9.64 -3.52 11.51
N VAL A 213 -8.75 -2.83 10.82
CA VAL A 213 -7.49 -2.37 11.42
C VAL A 213 -7.51 -0.85 11.43
N THR A 214 -7.57 -0.26 12.63
CA THR A 214 -7.48 1.20 12.76
C THR A 214 -6.06 1.61 13.07
N VAL A 215 -5.46 2.44 12.22
CA VAL A 215 -4.10 2.96 12.33
C VAL A 215 -4.18 4.44 12.69
N VAL A 216 -3.70 4.81 13.88
CA VAL A 216 -3.75 6.20 14.37
C VAL A 216 -2.35 6.80 14.44
N PHE A 217 -2.13 7.83 13.63
CA PHE A 217 -0.97 8.68 13.68
C PHE A 217 -1.19 9.87 14.60
N LYS A 218 -0.11 10.30 15.26
CA LYS A 218 -0.05 11.60 15.92
C LYS A 218 0.38 12.63 14.86
N LEU A 219 -0.41 13.67 14.62
CA LEU A 219 -0.15 14.65 13.53
C LEU A 219 1.20 15.38 13.61
N THR A 220 1.89 15.31 14.75
CA THR A 220 3.21 15.92 14.97
C THR A 220 4.35 14.90 15.07
N ASP A 221 4.07 13.61 14.91
CA ASP A 221 5.05 12.52 15.07
C ASP A 221 4.59 11.30 14.24
N PHE A 222 5.14 11.17 13.03
CA PHE A 222 4.86 10.04 12.13
C PHE A 222 5.88 8.89 12.25
N SER A 223 6.82 8.97 13.21
CA SER A 223 7.79 7.90 13.45
C SER A 223 7.15 6.61 13.97
N ARG A 224 5.90 6.71 14.43
CA ARG A 224 5.12 5.63 15.00
C ARG A 224 3.63 5.91 14.88
N CYS A 225 2.86 4.83 14.96
CA CYS A 225 1.41 4.87 15.04
C CYS A 225 0.91 3.88 16.08
N ARG A 226 -0.31 4.09 16.58
CA ARG A 226 -1.02 3.08 17.36
C ARG A 226 -1.99 2.34 16.45
N CYS A 227 -1.92 1.03 16.43
CA CYS A 227 -2.79 0.18 15.64
C CYS A 227 -3.73 -0.60 16.56
N VAL A 228 -4.99 -0.74 16.16
CA VAL A 228 -5.96 -1.64 16.79
C VAL A 228 -6.36 -2.67 15.74
N PHE A 229 -6.18 -3.95 16.06
CA PHE A 229 -6.44 -5.05 15.12
C PHE A 229 -7.69 -5.82 15.55
N GLY A 230 -8.76 -5.69 14.80
CA GLY A 230 -9.99 -6.42 15.07
C GLY A 230 -10.67 -6.02 16.39
N GLU A 231 -11.55 -6.90 16.85
CA GLU A 231 -12.28 -6.74 18.11
C GLU A 231 -11.49 -7.26 19.32
N SER A 232 -10.80 -8.39 19.14
CA SER A 232 -10.21 -9.19 20.21
C SER A 232 -8.71 -8.93 20.40
N GLU A 233 -7.99 -8.37 19.42
CA GLU A 233 -6.59 -8.02 19.62
C GLU A 233 -6.47 -6.65 20.32
N GLY A 234 -5.46 -6.53 21.18
CA GLY A 234 -5.16 -5.28 21.86
C GLY A 234 -4.66 -4.19 20.89
N SER A 235 -4.41 -3.00 21.44
CA SER A 235 -3.70 -1.98 20.69
C SER A 235 -2.19 -2.21 20.74
N GLU A 236 -1.51 -1.97 19.63
CA GLU A 236 -0.06 -2.06 19.50
C GLU A 236 0.53 -0.72 19.07
N LEU A 237 1.74 -0.40 19.55
CA LEU A 237 2.52 0.73 19.03
C LEU A 237 3.49 0.20 17.96
N ILE A 238 3.33 0.65 16.72
CA ILE A 238 4.17 0.26 15.59
C ILE A 238 5.08 1.42 15.20
N HIS A 239 6.37 1.14 15.07
CA HIS A 239 7.36 2.08 14.55
C HIS A 239 7.47 1.96 13.03
N LEU A 240 7.50 3.10 12.35
CA LEU A 240 7.65 3.16 10.90
C LEU A 240 9.13 3.09 10.49
N GLN A 241 9.39 2.79 9.22
CA GLN A 241 10.73 2.85 8.66
C GLN A 241 11.16 4.30 8.40
N TRP A 242 12.45 4.54 8.64
CA TRP A 242 13.13 5.80 8.35
C TRP A 242 13.38 5.99 6.86
#